data_AF-A0AAV4IYF8-F1
#
_entry.id   AF-A0AAV4IYF8-F1
#
_cell.length_a   1.000
_cell.length_b   1.000
_cell.length_c   1.000
_cell.angle_alpha   90.00
_cell.angle_beta   90.00
_cell.angle_gamma   90.00
#
_symmetry.space_group_name_H-M   'P 1'
#
loop_
_entity.id
_entity.type
_entity.pdbx_description
1 polymer ?
#
loop_
_entity_poly.entity_id
_entity_poly.type
_entity_poly.pdbx_seq_one_letter_code
_entity_poly.pdbx_strand_id
1 'polypeptide(L)'
;MDIDCPTSDAVSCVQISGLGVAVLCSLYISGGRNVALKQTASQSSRYVPTSSENAFKPENAVDGKLPFGTIENVKSTCTHTDTKEGRGWWAVNFSTAVNITRFRVYNRDEVCCRRRLDNFRLTVHPETDTITGLYRYKDQHKEISLNGHTVVPSPRIDFPAHQVRIDVAEESETGILTLCEVEVFGDINCPAGRFGLTCERQCNCVNGGSCFVHSGGCPSGCAPGYTGEDCWECEPGRYGERCSQNCNATCGADNSCDHNSGACSQGCKLGYSGNYCESECPDSTYGEGCTGKCSVTCGGSQNACDRVNGTCLEGCNPGFVGERCDLECPPTTYGPECLKNCSTTCKEKVCHHTDGSCVNGCEDGYWGWTCESECSNGTFGFLCENRCSENCKGHNNRSVCDPIGGACINGCKDGYWGGMCDSSTYKTGLSFSFNGRQYEDAFSLISAAQTIGVAAGAVAFGLPMTASLVLLSGPV
;
A
#
# COMPACT_ATOMS: atom_id res chain seq x y z
N MET A 1 -31.05 24.42 26.02
CA MET A 1 -31.23 24.60 27.47
C MET A 1 -32.25 23.58 27.88
N ASP A 2 -31.87 22.59 28.67
CA ASP A 2 -32.83 21.63 29.21
C ASP A 2 -33.61 22.34 30.33
N ILE A 3 -34.93 22.39 30.20
CA ILE A 3 -35.81 22.93 31.23
C ILE A 3 -36.38 21.74 31.98
N ASP A 4 -35.83 21.47 33.15
CA ASP A 4 -36.36 20.46 34.05
C ASP A 4 -37.62 21.00 34.74
N CYS A 5 -38.68 20.20 34.77
CA CYS A 5 -39.92 20.51 35.46
C CYS A 5 -39.93 19.75 36.79
N PRO A 6 -39.62 20.41 37.93
CA PRO A 6 -39.48 19.73 39.22
C PRO A 6 -40.81 19.27 39.83
N THR A 7 -41.95 19.52 39.17
CA THR A 7 -43.28 19.27 39.73
C THR A 7 -43.77 17.85 39.44
N SER A 8 -44.50 17.24 40.37
CA SER A 8 -45.13 15.89 40.26
C SER A 8 -46.28 15.78 39.27
N ASP A 9 -46.73 16.89 38.72
CA ASP A 9 -47.95 16.94 37.92
C ASP A 9 -47.69 16.58 36.46
N ALA A 10 -48.66 15.95 35.83
CA ALA A 10 -48.63 15.75 34.39
C ALA A 10 -48.60 17.13 33.71
N VAL A 11 -47.53 17.40 32.95
CA VAL A 11 -47.42 18.61 32.14
C VAL A 11 -48.48 18.54 31.04
N SER A 12 -49.58 19.27 31.21
CA SER A 12 -50.67 19.33 30.23
C SER A 12 -50.44 20.38 29.14
N CYS A 13 -49.61 21.38 29.42
CA CYS A 13 -49.24 22.44 28.49
C CYS A 13 -47.87 23.02 28.89
N VAL A 14 -47.02 23.31 27.91
CA VAL A 14 -45.78 24.10 28.07
C VAL A 14 -46.00 25.43 27.36
N GLN A 15 -46.10 26.52 28.12
CA GLN A 15 -46.25 27.87 27.57
C GLN A 15 -44.92 28.60 27.59
N ILE A 16 -44.43 29.02 26.42
CA ILE A 16 -43.20 29.81 26.28
C ILE A 16 -43.58 31.23 25.90
N SER A 17 -43.13 32.22 26.68
CA SER A 17 -43.45 33.64 26.45
C SER A 17 -42.23 34.54 26.64
N GLY A 18 -42.05 35.51 25.75
CA GLY A 18 -40.97 36.50 25.80
C GLY A 18 -40.69 37.14 24.43
N LEU A 19 -40.00 38.27 24.41
CA LEU A 19 -39.66 39.01 23.18
C LEU A 19 -38.90 38.17 22.14
N GLY A 20 -38.16 37.14 22.56
CA GLY A 20 -37.40 36.23 21.69
C GLY A 20 -38.18 35.02 21.14
N VAL A 21 -39.45 34.82 21.53
CA VAL A 21 -40.25 33.66 21.09
C VAL A 21 -40.70 33.79 19.63
N ALA A 22 -40.61 34.98 19.03
CA ALA A 22 -40.94 35.22 17.63
C ALA A 22 -40.04 34.44 16.63
N VAL A 23 -38.90 33.89 17.08
CA VAL A 23 -37.91 33.16 16.27
C VAL A 23 -37.46 31.85 16.93
N LEU A 24 -38.39 31.14 17.58
CA LEU A 24 -38.12 29.83 18.17
C LEU A 24 -37.74 28.81 17.06
N CYS A 25 -36.48 28.37 17.01
CA CYS A 25 -36.02 27.42 15.99
C CYS A 25 -36.47 25.99 16.27
N SER A 26 -36.32 25.52 17.52
CA SER A 26 -36.74 24.19 17.96
C SER A 26 -37.08 24.17 19.46
N LEU A 27 -38.03 23.34 19.84
CA LEU A 27 -38.41 23.05 21.23
C LEU A 27 -38.45 21.53 21.39
N TYR A 28 -37.62 21.00 22.29
CA TYR A 28 -37.60 19.58 22.61
C TYR A 28 -38.12 19.37 24.03
N ILE A 29 -39.25 18.67 24.16
CA ILE A 29 -39.83 18.29 25.45
C ILE A 29 -39.61 16.79 25.60
N SER A 30 -38.63 16.40 26.42
CA SER A 30 -38.33 15.01 26.72
C SER A 30 -39.02 14.60 28.02
N GLY A 31 -39.78 13.50 28.00
CA GLY A 31 -40.28 12.86 29.23
C GLY A 31 -39.26 11.89 29.85
N GLY A 32 -37.98 12.02 29.49
CA GLY A 32 -36.95 11.01 29.65
C GLY A 32 -36.87 10.06 28.44
N ARG A 33 -35.76 9.33 28.30
CA ARG A 33 -35.61 8.27 27.28
C ARG A 33 -35.89 6.91 27.90
N ASN A 34 -36.21 5.91 27.07
CA ASN A 34 -36.25 4.52 27.54
C ASN A 34 -34.81 4.06 27.90
N VAL A 35 -34.43 4.21 29.17
CA VAL A 35 -33.10 3.85 29.69
C VAL A 35 -32.90 2.35 29.85
N ALA A 36 -33.98 1.56 29.81
CA ALA A 36 -33.91 0.10 29.83
C ALA A 36 -33.54 -0.49 28.47
N LEU A 37 -33.73 0.26 27.37
CA LEU A 37 -33.48 -0.22 26.01
C LEU A 37 -32.06 -0.79 25.86
N LYS A 38 -32.00 -2.07 25.47
CA LYS A 38 -30.78 -2.87 25.25
C LYS A 38 -29.87 -3.01 26.47
N GLN A 39 -30.38 -2.76 27.67
CA GLN A 39 -29.66 -3.04 28.91
C GLN A 39 -29.64 -4.53 29.24
N THR A 40 -28.78 -4.91 30.18
CA THR A 40 -28.67 -6.29 30.64
C THR A 40 -29.87 -6.65 31.51
N ALA A 41 -30.59 -7.70 31.11
CA ALA A 41 -31.73 -8.20 31.85
C ALA A 41 -31.47 -9.62 32.38
N SER A 42 -32.14 -9.96 33.48
CA SER A 42 -32.12 -11.30 34.07
C SER A 42 -33.53 -11.70 34.48
N GLN A 43 -33.75 -12.99 34.61
CA GLN A 43 -35.02 -13.53 35.11
C GLN A 43 -34.74 -14.76 35.95
N SER A 44 -35.69 -15.07 36.83
CA SER A 44 -35.58 -16.15 37.81
C SER A 44 -35.31 -17.50 37.15
N SER A 45 -36.10 -17.80 36.13
CA SER A 45 -36.01 -19.00 35.31
C SER A 45 -36.45 -18.69 33.89
N ARG A 46 -36.11 -19.56 32.94
CA ARG A 46 -36.46 -19.40 31.52
C ARG A 46 -37.16 -20.64 31.02
N TYR A 47 -38.38 -20.49 30.51
CA TYR A 47 -39.02 -21.56 29.76
C TYR A 47 -38.36 -21.69 28.38
N VAL A 48 -37.81 -22.87 28.08
CA VAL A 48 -37.17 -23.16 26.79
C VAL A 48 -37.98 -24.21 26.06
N PRO A 49 -38.74 -23.85 25.01
CA PRO A 49 -39.48 -24.81 24.21
C PRO A 49 -38.52 -25.63 23.35
N THR A 50 -38.85 -26.90 23.10
CA THR A 50 -38.08 -27.81 22.22
C THR A 50 -37.87 -27.26 20.81
N SER A 51 -38.76 -26.37 20.35
CA SER A 51 -38.71 -25.75 19.03
C SER A 51 -37.69 -24.61 18.89
N SER A 52 -37.19 -24.03 19.98
CA SER A 52 -36.28 -22.87 19.91
C SER A 52 -35.53 -22.63 21.22
N GLU A 53 -34.22 -22.90 21.21
CA GLU A 53 -33.32 -22.66 22.33
C GLU A 53 -33.12 -21.16 22.64
N ASN A 54 -33.52 -20.27 21.72
CA ASN A 54 -33.39 -18.82 21.84
C ASN A 54 -34.70 -18.11 22.23
N ALA A 55 -35.79 -18.85 22.51
CA ALA A 55 -37.06 -18.24 22.90
C ALA A 55 -37.05 -17.66 24.33
N PHE A 56 -37.80 -16.60 24.59
CA PHE A 56 -38.09 -16.11 25.95
C PHE A 56 -36.88 -15.67 26.77
N LYS A 57 -35.88 -15.09 26.11
CA LYS A 57 -34.72 -14.50 26.79
C LYS A 57 -35.14 -13.27 27.60
N PRO A 58 -34.52 -13.00 28.76
CA PRO A 58 -34.87 -11.83 29.56
C PRO A 58 -34.64 -10.50 28.81
N GLU A 59 -33.68 -10.44 27.88
CA GLU A 59 -33.39 -9.24 27.09
C GLU A 59 -34.50 -8.89 26.10
N ASN A 60 -35.40 -9.82 25.79
CA ASN A 60 -36.53 -9.55 24.89
C ASN A 60 -37.45 -8.44 25.44
N ALA A 61 -37.58 -8.31 26.77
CA ALA A 61 -38.39 -7.23 27.37
C ALA A 61 -37.74 -5.85 27.28
N VAL A 62 -36.54 -5.72 26.74
CA VAL A 62 -35.83 -4.44 26.62
C VAL A 62 -35.23 -4.28 25.23
N ASP A 63 -35.73 -5.01 24.23
CA ASP A 63 -35.18 -4.96 22.88
C ASP A 63 -35.85 -3.89 22.00
N GLY A 64 -36.91 -3.24 22.50
CA GLY A 64 -37.67 -2.20 21.83
C GLY A 64 -38.69 -2.74 20.82
N LYS A 65 -38.91 -4.06 20.75
CA LYS A 65 -39.91 -4.67 19.88
C LYS A 65 -41.22 -4.85 20.65
N LEU A 66 -42.15 -3.93 20.38
CA LEU A 66 -43.49 -4.02 20.93
C LEU A 66 -44.22 -5.30 20.47
N PRO A 67 -45.13 -5.86 21.29
CA PRO A 67 -45.80 -7.14 21.04
C PRO A 67 -46.80 -7.16 19.87
N PHE A 68 -46.75 -6.22 18.93
CA PHE A 68 -47.69 -6.15 17.81
C PHE A 68 -47.35 -7.19 16.73
N GLY A 69 -48.13 -8.28 16.63
CA GLY A 69 -47.94 -9.30 15.57
C GLY A 69 -48.58 -10.67 15.85
N THR A 70 -48.12 -11.70 15.13
CA THR A 70 -48.58 -13.10 15.25
C THR A 70 -47.95 -13.83 16.46
N ILE A 71 -48.57 -14.93 16.91
CA ILE A 71 -48.13 -15.76 18.06
C ILE A 71 -46.69 -16.30 17.91
N GLU A 72 -46.17 -16.47 16.69
CA GLU A 72 -44.79 -16.90 16.45
C GLU A 72 -43.76 -15.84 16.88
N ASN A 73 -44.13 -14.56 16.92
CA ASN A 73 -43.26 -13.46 17.36
C ASN A 73 -43.05 -13.43 18.87
N VAL A 74 -43.99 -13.99 19.66
CA VAL A 74 -43.97 -13.95 21.12
C VAL A 74 -42.72 -14.63 21.70
N LYS A 75 -42.23 -15.70 21.07
CA LYS A 75 -41.00 -16.39 21.48
C LYS A 75 -39.78 -15.48 21.39
N SER A 76 -39.76 -14.54 20.45
CA SER A 76 -38.65 -13.63 20.20
C SER A 76 -38.84 -12.21 20.73
N THR A 77 -40.05 -11.84 21.18
CA THR A 77 -40.37 -10.50 21.68
C THR A 77 -40.74 -10.48 23.16
N CYS A 78 -41.15 -11.60 23.76
CA CYS A 78 -41.48 -11.63 25.18
C CYS A 78 -40.49 -12.48 25.96
N THR A 79 -40.40 -12.19 27.26
CA THR A 79 -39.78 -13.02 28.30
C THR A 79 -40.81 -13.98 28.86
N HIS A 80 -40.38 -15.12 29.41
CA HIS A 80 -41.29 -16.11 29.97
C HIS A 80 -40.55 -16.99 30.98
N THR A 81 -41.00 -16.94 32.24
CA THR A 81 -40.43 -17.75 33.32
C THR A 81 -41.00 -19.17 33.33
N ASP A 82 -40.18 -20.13 33.74
CA ASP A 82 -40.62 -21.52 33.91
C ASP A 82 -41.45 -21.68 35.20
N THR A 83 -42.20 -22.77 35.33
CA THR A 83 -43.05 -23.06 36.51
C THR A 83 -42.27 -23.61 37.70
N LYS A 84 -40.97 -23.88 37.55
CA LYS A 84 -40.16 -24.62 38.54
C LYS A 84 -39.96 -23.88 39.87
N GLU A 85 -40.01 -22.56 39.86
CA GLU A 85 -39.67 -21.74 41.03
C GLU A 85 -40.89 -21.18 41.78
N GLY A 86 -42.09 -21.33 41.22
CA GLY A 86 -43.35 -20.88 41.84
C GLY A 86 -43.52 -19.35 41.99
N ARG A 87 -42.46 -18.56 41.82
CA ARG A 87 -42.46 -17.08 41.86
C ARG A 87 -41.51 -16.49 40.83
N GLY A 88 -41.98 -16.35 39.60
CA GLY A 88 -41.26 -15.73 38.51
C GLY A 88 -40.92 -14.27 38.78
N TRP A 89 -39.69 -13.87 38.46
CA TRP A 89 -39.25 -12.49 38.49
C TRP A 89 -38.39 -12.16 37.28
N TRP A 90 -38.36 -10.89 36.91
CA TRP A 90 -37.52 -10.33 35.86
C TRP A 90 -36.89 -9.03 36.36
N ALA A 91 -35.65 -8.74 35.97
CA ALA A 91 -34.96 -7.52 36.36
C ALA A 91 -34.12 -6.98 35.20
N VAL A 92 -33.97 -5.65 35.15
CA VAL A 92 -33.01 -4.95 34.30
C VAL A 92 -32.00 -4.24 35.19
N ASN A 93 -30.72 -4.36 34.84
CA ASN A 93 -29.60 -3.72 35.52
C ASN A 93 -29.06 -2.61 34.63
N PHE A 94 -28.80 -1.45 35.21
CA PHE A 94 -28.25 -0.30 34.50
C PHE A 94 -26.76 -0.18 34.78
N SER A 95 -25.92 -0.18 33.74
CA SER A 95 -24.47 0.04 33.90
C SER A 95 -24.13 1.40 34.54
N THR A 96 -25.01 2.37 34.36
CA THR A 96 -24.92 3.71 34.96
C THR A 96 -26.24 4.00 35.65
N ALA A 97 -26.18 4.49 36.88
CA ALA A 97 -27.39 4.72 37.66
C ALA A 97 -28.30 5.78 37.00
N VAL A 98 -29.61 5.55 37.07
CA VAL A 98 -30.61 6.29 36.30
C VAL A 98 -31.63 6.97 37.21
N ASN A 99 -32.02 8.19 36.85
CA ASN A 99 -33.08 8.93 37.52
C ASN A 99 -34.42 8.61 36.84
N ILE A 100 -35.21 7.74 37.46
CA ILE A 100 -36.43 7.19 36.85
C ILE A 100 -37.63 8.12 37.09
N THR A 101 -38.36 8.42 36.02
CA THR A 101 -39.57 9.27 36.06
C THR A 101 -40.85 8.48 35.85
N ARG A 102 -40.81 7.40 35.05
CA ARG A 102 -42.01 6.62 34.67
C ARG A 102 -41.63 5.24 34.15
N PHE A 103 -42.55 4.29 34.25
CA PHE A 103 -42.45 2.98 33.61
C PHE A 103 -43.60 2.76 32.63
N ARG A 104 -43.36 1.94 31.61
CA ARG A 104 -44.42 1.35 30.79
C ARG A 104 -44.16 -0.13 30.60
N VAL A 105 -45.12 -0.95 31.01
CA VAL A 105 -44.98 -2.41 31.06
C VAL A 105 -45.98 -3.03 30.09
N TYR A 106 -45.48 -3.80 29.13
CA TYR A 106 -46.29 -4.44 28.09
C TYR A 106 -46.45 -5.92 28.39
N ASN A 107 -47.70 -6.35 28.37
CA ASN A 107 -48.08 -7.73 28.62
C ASN A 107 -48.29 -8.49 27.30
N ARG A 108 -48.40 -9.81 27.42
CA ARG A 108 -48.85 -10.72 26.39
C ARG A 108 -50.39 -10.77 26.39
N ASP A 109 -51.05 -10.57 25.27
CA ASP A 109 -52.54 -10.42 25.21
C ASP A 109 -53.26 -11.54 24.46
N GLU A 110 -52.95 -12.78 24.82
CA GLU A 110 -53.82 -13.90 24.51
C GLU A 110 -54.64 -14.26 25.74
N VAL A 111 -55.89 -14.67 25.52
CA VAL A 111 -56.86 -15.01 26.57
C VAL A 111 -56.31 -16.01 27.59
N CYS A 112 -55.44 -16.95 27.16
CA CYS A 112 -54.82 -17.94 28.04
C CYS A 112 -53.89 -17.34 29.10
N CYS A 113 -53.37 -16.15 28.85
CA CYS A 113 -52.08 -15.74 29.36
C CYS A 113 -52.03 -14.26 29.76
N ARG A 114 -53.02 -13.45 29.35
CA ARG A 114 -53.16 -12.03 29.72
C ARG A 114 -53.21 -11.77 31.22
N ARG A 115 -53.59 -12.77 32.02
CA ARG A 115 -53.70 -12.65 33.48
C ARG A 115 -52.40 -12.92 34.24
N ARG A 116 -51.32 -13.27 33.54
CA ARG A 116 -50.01 -13.57 34.15
C ARG A 116 -49.30 -12.35 34.71
N LEU A 117 -49.71 -11.15 34.31
CA LEU A 117 -49.19 -9.88 34.82
C LEU A 117 -50.17 -9.16 35.76
N ASP A 118 -51.21 -9.84 36.25
CA ASP A 118 -52.15 -9.25 37.21
C ASP A 118 -51.44 -8.92 38.53
N ASN A 119 -51.70 -7.74 39.09
CA ASN A 119 -51.21 -7.30 40.41
C ASN A 119 -49.69 -7.46 40.62
N PHE A 120 -48.91 -7.34 39.55
CA PHE A 120 -47.46 -7.47 39.61
C PHE A 120 -46.86 -6.47 40.61
N ARG A 121 -45.67 -6.79 41.10
CA ARG A 121 -44.90 -5.91 41.98
C ARG A 121 -43.72 -5.37 41.20
N LEU A 122 -43.49 -4.08 41.28
CA LEU A 122 -42.32 -3.41 40.73
C LEU A 122 -41.48 -2.87 41.88
N THR A 123 -40.20 -3.19 41.89
CA THR A 123 -39.24 -2.67 42.85
C THR A 123 -38.08 -1.98 42.16
N VAL A 124 -37.64 -0.86 42.71
CA VAL A 124 -36.51 -0.10 42.19
C VAL A 124 -35.45 -0.07 43.26
N HIS A 125 -34.27 -0.52 42.88
CA HIS A 125 -33.13 -0.66 43.76
C HIS A 125 -32.18 0.54 43.57
N PRO A 126 -31.81 1.22 44.67
CA PRO A 126 -30.83 2.30 44.62
C PRO A 126 -29.44 1.80 44.20
N GLU A 127 -28.60 2.72 43.75
CA GLU A 127 -27.18 2.46 43.45
C GLU A 127 -26.38 2.00 44.69
N THR A 128 -26.79 2.44 45.87
CA THR A 128 -26.21 1.97 47.15
C THR A 128 -27.09 0.87 47.73
N ASP A 129 -26.50 -0.22 48.24
CA ASP A 129 -27.21 -1.43 48.68
C ASP A 129 -27.99 -1.28 50.01
N THR A 130 -28.64 -0.13 50.20
CA THR A 130 -29.41 0.20 51.40
C THR A 130 -30.89 -0.13 51.18
N ILE A 131 -31.38 -1.17 51.89
CA ILE A 131 -32.79 -1.65 51.82
C ILE A 131 -33.79 -0.54 52.18
N THR A 132 -33.36 0.47 52.95
CA THR A 132 -34.16 1.65 53.33
C THR A 132 -34.47 2.60 52.17
N GLY A 133 -33.73 2.54 51.07
CA GLY A 133 -33.91 3.39 49.88
C GLY A 133 -34.67 2.74 48.72
N LEU A 134 -35.43 1.67 48.95
CA LEU A 134 -36.10 0.92 47.87
C LEU A 134 -37.50 1.47 47.58
N TYR A 135 -37.80 1.73 46.30
CA TYR A 135 -39.15 2.06 45.86
C TYR A 135 -39.94 0.78 45.55
N ARG A 136 -41.22 0.74 45.94
CA ARG A 136 -42.11 -0.41 45.72
C ARG A 136 -43.45 0.06 45.18
N TYR A 137 -43.91 -0.60 44.12
CA TYR A 137 -45.22 -0.44 43.52
C TYR A 137 -45.91 -1.80 43.48
N LYS A 138 -47.17 -1.86 43.90
CA LYS A 138 -48.04 -3.03 43.71
C LYS A 138 -49.15 -2.60 42.77
N ASP A 139 -49.22 -3.23 41.61
CA ASP A 139 -50.30 -3.00 40.67
C ASP A 139 -51.64 -3.45 41.27
N GLN A 140 -52.71 -2.76 40.88
CA GLN A 140 -54.08 -3.05 41.31
C GLN A 140 -54.97 -3.44 40.13
N HIS A 141 -54.42 -3.50 38.92
CA HIS A 141 -55.16 -3.87 37.72
C HIS A 141 -55.21 -5.38 37.59
N LYS A 142 -56.37 -5.86 37.15
CA LYS A 142 -56.63 -7.30 36.94
C LYS A 142 -56.46 -7.75 35.50
N GLU A 143 -56.26 -6.82 34.56
CA GLU A 143 -55.95 -7.12 33.16
C GLU A 143 -55.17 -5.92 32.56
N ILE A 144 -53.92 -6.15 32.18
CA ILE A 144 -53.08 -5.13 31.50
C ILE A 144 -53.26 -5.28 29.99
N SER A 145 -53.65 -4.18 29.33
CA SER A 145 -53.84 -4.10 27.87
C SER A 145 -52.52 -4.21 27.09
N LEU A 146 -52.59 -4.66 25.83
CA LEU A 146 -51.48 -4.57 24.84
C LEU A 146 -50.89 -3.19 24.68
N ASN A 147 -51.68 -2.14 24.94
CA ASN A 147 -51.22 -0.76 24.82
C ASN A 147 -50.22 -0.38 25.93
N GLY A 148 -49.88 -1.33 26.81
CA GLY A 148 -48.94 -1.15 27.90
C GLY A 148 -49.59 -0.45 29.09
N HIS A 149 -49.20 -0.86 30.29
CA HIS A 149 -49.59 -0.22 31.54
C HIS A 149 -48.56 0.83 31.93
N THR A 150 -49.01 2.06 32.19
CA THR A 150 -48.13 3.15 32.60
C THR A 150 -48.12 3.27 34.12
N VAL A 151 -46.93 3.17 34.71
CA VAL A 151 -46.72 3.39 36.14
C VAL A 151 -45.98 4.71 36.32
N VAL A 152 -46.62 5.66 36.98
CA VAL A 152 -46.00 6.91 37.42
C VAL A 152 -45.73 6.78 38.92
N PRO A 153 -44.47 6.84 39.37
CA PRO A 153 -44.14 6.70 40.78
C PRO A 153 -44.79 7.77 41.65
N SER A 154 -45.48 7.33 42.71
CA SER A 154 -46.01 8.18 43.77
C SER A 154 -45.77 7.51 45.14
N PRO A 155 -44.90 8.05 46.02
CA PRO A 155 -44.07 9.24 45.82
C PRO A 155 -43.04 9.06 44.67
N ARG A 156 -42.48 10.17 44.18
CA ARG A 156 -41.40 10.15 43.17
C ARG A 156 -40.20 9.38 43.71
N ILE A 157 -39.47 8.73 42.80
CA ILE A 157 -38.17 8.12 43.10
C ILE A 157 -37.15 9.26 43.13
N ASP A 158 -36.55 9.50 44.30
CA ASP A 158 -35.63 10.61 44.58
C ASP A 158 -34.16 10.17 44.70
N PHE A 159 -33.88 8.93 44.29
CA PHE A 159 -32.54 8.34 44.29
C PHE A 159 -32.19 7.75 42.92
N PRO A 160 -30.90 7.71 42.55
CA PRO A 160 -30.46 7.07 41.33
C PRO A 160 -30.58 5.54 41.45
N ALA A 161 -31.22 4.93 40.46
CA ALA A 161 -31.52 3.50 40.43
C ALA A 161 -30.47 2.72 39.64
N HIS A 162 -30.03 1.59 40.17
CA HIS A 162 -29.12 0.67 39.46
C HIS A 162 -29.85 -0.58 38.94
N GLN A 163 -31.01 -0.93 39.51
CA GLN A 163 -31.81 -2.06 39.04
C GLN A 163 -33.31 -1.79 39.18
N VAL A 164 -34.08 -2.27 38.22
CA VAL A 164 -35.55 -2.36 38.29
C VAL A 164 -35.92 -3.83 38.20
N ARG A 165 -36.81 -4.27 39.08
CA ARG A 165 -37.29 -5.65 39.14
C ARG A 165 -38.81 -5.70 39.12
N ILE A 166 -39.36 -6.67 38.41
CA ILE A 166 -40.77 -6.99 38.35
C ILE A 166 -40.96 -8.43 38.83
N ASP A 167 -41.82 -8.60 39.84
CA ASP A 167 -42.19 -9.89 40.42
C ASP A 167 -43.67 -10.17 40.15
N VAL A 168 -44.01 -11.45 39.99
CA VAL A 168 -45.42 -11.87 40.06
C VAL A 168 -46.04 -11.51 41.42
N ALA A 169 -47.35 -11.29 41.43
CA ALA A 169 -48.10 -11.13 42.67
C ALA A 169 -47.90 -12.35 43.59
N GLU A 170 -47.83 -12.13 44.90
CA GLU A 170 -47.75 -13.23 45.88
C GLU A 170 -48.97 -14.17 45.79
N GLU A 171 -50.11 -13.63 45.34
CA GLU A 171 -51.36 -14.36 45.17
C GLU A 171 -51.48 -15.05 43.78
N SER A 172 -50.44 -15.01 42.93
CA SER A 172 -50.47 -15.63 41.60
C SER A 172 -50.53 -17.15 41.69
N GLU A 173 -51.59 -17.74 41.15
CA GLU A 173 -51.79 -19.20 41.14
C GLU A 173 -50.77 -19.95 40.28
N THR A 174 -50.27 -19.30 39.22
CA THR A 174 -49.33 -19.94 38.27
C THR A 174 -47.87 -19.64 38.59
N GLY A 175 -47.59 -18.52 39.25
CA GLY A 175 -46.22 -18.05 39.49
C GLY A 175 -45.44 -17.69 38.23
N ILE A 176 -46.07 -17.69 37.04
CA ILE A 176 -45.43 -17.42 35.76
C ILE A 176 -45.44 -15.91 35.47
N LEU A 177 -44.28 -15.34 35.16
CA LEU A 177 -44.14 -13.98 34.65
C LEU A 177 -43.94 -14.01 33.12
N THR A 178 -44.61 -13.10 32.43
CA THR A 178 -44.43 -12.89 30.98
C THR A 178 -44.46 -11.40 30.72
N LEU A 179 -43.36 -10.86 30.17
CA LEU A 179 -43.23 -9.44 29.83
C LEU A 179 -42.83 -9.32 28.37
N CYS A 180 -43.51 -8.49 27.60
CA CYS A 180 -43.20 -8.32 26.19
C CYS A 180 -42.40 -7.07 25.88
N GLU A 181 -42.47 -6.05 26.74
CA GLU A 181 -41.55 -4.90 26.71
C GLU A 181 -41.67 -4.22 28.09
N VAL A 182 -40.58 -3.67 28.58
CA VAL A 182 -40.51 -2.87 29.80
C VAL A 182 -39.71 -1.62 29.47
N GLU A 183 -40.42 -0.53 29.28
CA GLU A 183 -39.81 0.78 29.08
C GLU A 183 -39.63 1.45 30.45
N VAL A 184 -38.41 1.87 30.74
CA VAL A 184 -38.09 2.68 31.92
C VAL A 184 -37.72 4.06 31.41
N PHE A 185 -38.55 5.06 31.66
CA PHE A 185 -38.30 6.43 31.26
C PHE A 185 -37.54 7.17 32.36
N GLY A 186 -36.47 7.85 31.97
CA GLY A 186 -35.64 8.62 32.88
C GLY A 186 -34.43 9.23 32.18
N ASP A 187 -33.57 9.82 32.99
CA ASP A 187 -32.29 10.40 32.55
C ASP A 187 -31.11 9.66 33.18
N ILE A 188 -29.98 9.68 32.47
CA ILE A 188 -28.74 9.03 32.91
C ILE A 188 -27.75 10.13 33.29
N ASN A 189 -27.11 9.96 34.45
CA ASN A 189 -26.01 10.83 34.86
C ASN A 189 -24.71 10.35 34.22
N CYS A 190 -24.44 10.76 32.98
CA CYS A 190 -23.17 10.48 32.36
C CYS A 190 -22.04 11.33 32.97
N PRO A 191 -20.81 10.77 33.08
CA PRO A 191 -19.63 11.59 33.37
C PRO A 191 -19.47 12.73 32.35
N ALA A 192 -18.84 13.82 32.77
CA ALA A 192 -18.58 14.96 31.88
C ALA A 192 -17.85 14.51 30.60
N GLY A 193 -18.31 15.02 29.45
CA GLY A 193 -17.75 14.68 28.14
C GLY A 193 -18.22 13.35 27.55
N ARG A 194 -19.23 12.70 28.14
CA ARG A 194 -19.81 11.44 27.65
C ARG A 194 -21.32 11.49 27.46
N PHE A 195 -21.83 10.66 26.56
CA PHE A 195 -23.26 10.56 26.25
C PHE A 195 -23.67 9.17 25.75
N GLY A 196 -24.96 8.99 25.51
CA GLY A 196 -25.55 7.72 25.04
C GLY A 196 -26.09 6.86 26.19
N LEU A 197 -26.76 5.76 25.87
CA LEU A 197 -27.47 4.90 26.84
C LEU A 197 -26.55 4.24 27.87
N THR A 198 -25.29 4.04 27.52
CA THR A 198 -24.24 3.45 28.37
C THR A 198 -23.17 4.47 28.78
N CYS A 199 -23.31 5.74 28.38
CA CYS A 199 -22.29 6.78 28.55
C CYS A 199 -20.91 6.44 27.93
N GLU A 200 -20.85 5.54 26.95
CA GLU A 200 -19.60 5.13 26.31
C GLU A 200 -19.16 6.08 25.19
N ARG A 201 -20.11 6.82 24.59
CA ARG A 201 -19.82 7.76 23.49
C ARG A 201 -19.23 9.06 24.03
N GLN A 202 -18.26 9.61 23.30
CA GLN A 202 -17.54 10.83 23.71
C GLN A 202 -18.09 12.06 23.00
N CYS A 203 -18.26 13.16 23.74
CA CYS A 203 -18.70 14.43 23.18
C CYS A 203 -17.64 15.02 22.22
N ASN A 204 -18.08 15.50 21.06
CA ASN A 204 -17.22 16.17 20.07
C ASN A 204 -17.43 17.70 20.08
N CYS A 205 -17.40 18.29 21.27
CA CYS A 205 -17.68 19.71 21.46
C CYS A 205 -16.41 20.56 21.40
N VAL A 206 -16.57 21.82 20.99
CA VAL A 206 -15.50 22.83 21.07
C VAL A 206 -14.92 22.87 22.49
N ASN A 207 -13.58 22.89 22.59
CA ASN A 207 -12.82 22.96 23.84
C ASN A 207 -13.18 21.86 24.87
N GLY A 208 -13.66 20.69 24.42
CA GLY A 208 -14.04 19.60 25.33
C GLY A 208 -15.28 19.92 26.17
N GLY A 209 -16.16 20.80 25.68
CA GLY A 209 -17.41 21.16 26.34
C GLY A 209 -18.33 19.96 26.60
N SER A 210 -19.28 20.14 27.53
CA SER A 210 -20.30 19.13 27.80
C SER A 210 -21.34 19.09 26.67
N CYS A 211 -21.74 17.89 26.27
CA CYS A 211 -22.82 17.67 25.32
C CYS A 211 -24.09 17.19 26.01
N PHE A 212 -25.21 17.24 25.28
CA PHE A 212 -26.46 16.63 25.71
C PHE A 212 -26.28 15.12 25.88
N VAL A 213 -26.56 14.58 27.07
CA VAL A 213 -26.35 13.16 27.41
C VAL A 213 -27.19 12.19 26.55
N HIS A 214 -28.24 12.70 25.90
CA HIS A 214 -29.14 11.92 25.06
C HIS A 214 -28.70 11.87 23.59
N SER A 215 -28.25 12.99 23.02
CA SER A 215 -27.95 13.10 21.59
C SER A 215 -26.45 13.18 21.27
N GLY A 216 -25.65 13.70 22.19
CA GLY A 216 -24.25 14.07 21.93
C GLY A 216 -24.08 15.47 21.36
N GLY A 217 -25.20 16.17 21.15
CA GLY A 217 -25.18 17.52 20.60
C GLY A 217 -24.55 18.53 21.53
N CYS A 218 -23.80 19.46 20.93
CA CYS A 218 -23.00 20.43 21.66
C CYS A 218 -23.68 21.80 21.65
N PRO A 219 -24.17 22.31 22.81
CA PRO A 219 -24.78 23.64 22.89
C PRO A 219 -23.82 24.77 22.47
N SER A 220 -22.52 24.55 22.68
CA SER A 220 -21.44 25.48 22.32
C SER A 220 -20.93 25.28 20.88
N GLY A 221 -21.50 24.36 20.11
CA GLY A 221 -21.02 23.96 18.80
C GLY A 221 -20.01 22.80 18.83
N CYS A 222 -19.82 22.20 17.66
CA CYS A 222 -18.94 21.05 17.44
C CYS A 222 -17.48 21.46 17.28
N ALA A 223 -16.57 20.60 17.74
CA ALA A 223 -15.15 20.73 17.47
C ALA A 223 -14.87 20.71 15.95
N PRO A 224 -13.75 21.27 15.47
CA PRO A 224 -13.32 21.11 14.08
C PRO A 224 -13.32 19.63 13.69
N GLY A 225 -13.70 19.33 12.44
CA GLY A 225 -13.83 17.96 11.97
C GLY A 225 -15.15 17.27 12.33
N TYR A 226 -16.08 17.99 12.96
CA TYR A 226 -17.41 17.51 13.30
C TYR A 226 -18.50 18.53 12.91
N THR A 227 -19.69 18.06 12.58
CA THR A 227 -20.84 18.89 12.16
C THR A 227 -22.19 18.24 12.48
N GLY A 228 -23.28 18.98 12.25
CA GLY A 228 -24.64 18.53 12.54
C GLY A 228 -25.04 18.66 14.01
N GLU A 229 -26.27 18.25 14.32
CA GLU A 229 -26.84 18.41 15.67
C GLU A 229 -26.11 17.56 16.72
N ASP A 230 -25.65 16.37 16.36
CA ASP A 230 -24.97 15.43 17.27
C ASP A 230 -23.43 15.46 17.13
N CYS A 231 -22.88 16.42 16.37
CA CYS A 231 -21.45 16.52 16.09
C CYS A 231 -20.85 15.23 15.53
N TRP A 232 -21.44 14.78 14.41
CA TRP A 232 -20.93 13.68 13.61
C TRP A 232 -19.66 14.08 12.88
N GLU A 233 -18.77 13.12 12.67
CA GLU A 233 -17.52 13.34 11.93
C GLU A 233 -17.80 13.82 10.50
N CYS A 234 -16.90 14.63 9.94
CA CYS A 234 -17.02 15.07 8.55
C CYS A 234 -17.04 13.89 7.58
N GLU A 235 -17.84 14.02 6.52
CA GLU A 235 -17.78 13.09 5.40
C GLU A 235 -16.38 13.12 4.74
N PRO A 236 -15.92 11.99 4.17
CA PRO A 236 -14.66 11.94 3.44
C PRO A 236 -14.54 13.05 2.40
N GLY A 237 -13.38 13.70 2.34
CA GLY A 237 -13.15 14.84 1.44
C GLY A 237 -13.51 16.21 2.03
N ARG A 238 -14.02 16.28 3.27
CA ARG A 238 -14.29 17.53 3.99
C ARG A 238 -13.56 17.59 5.33
N TYR A 239 -13.22 18.81 5.76
CA TYR A 239 -12.55 19.02 7.05
C TYR A 239 -12.86 20.39 7.66
N GLY A 240 -12.36 20.59 8.90
CA GLY A 240 -12.38 21.86 9.61
C GLY A 240 -13.71 22.19 10.27
N GLU A 241 -13.91 23.47 10.62
CA GLU A 241 -15.14 23.91 11.29
C GLU A 241 -16.37 23.68 10.41
N ARG A 242 -17.36 22.98 10.98
CA ARG A 242 -18.62 22.61 10.30
C ARG A 242 -18.43 21.85 8.98
N CYS A 243 -17.27 21.22 8.77
CA CYS A 243 -16.93 20.50 7.54
C CYS A 243 -17.03 21.38 6.28
N SER A 244 -16.70 22.67 6.44
CA SER A 244 -16.84 23.69 5.39
C SER A 244 -15.68 23.72 4.39
N GLN A 245 -14.54 23.10 4.72
CA GLN A 245 -13.37 23.05 3.85
C GLN A 245 -13.32 21.70 3.11
N ASN A 246 -12.78 21.72 1.89
CA ASN A 246 -12.61 20.53 1.06
C ASN A 246 -11.15 20.10 1.09
N CYS A 247 -10.92 18.79 1.22
CA CYS A 247 -9.60 18.21 1.04
C CYS A 247 -9.03 18.52 -0.35
N ASN A 248 -7.70 18.58 -0.45
CA ASN A 248 -7.05 18.78 -1.74
C ASN A 248 -7.33 17.59 -2.67
N ALA A 249 -7.60 17.85 -3.95
CA ALA A 249 -7.86 16.84 -4.97
C ALA A 249 -6.62 15.98 -5.28
N THR A 250 -5.45 16.35 -4.77
CA THR A 250 -4.18 15.62 -4.90
C THR A 250 -3.86 14.75 -3.67
N CYS A 251 -4.70 14.76 -2.62
CA CYS A 251 -4.61 13.77 -1.55
C CYS A 251 -4.96 12.37 -2.08
N GLY A 252 -4.09 11.38 -1.82
CA GLY A 252 -4.26 9.92 -1.95
C GLY A 252 -5.32 9.32 -2.91
N ALA A 253 -5.80 8.10 -2.59
CA ALA A 253 -7.02 7.57 -3.18
C ALA A 253 -8.24 8.21 -2.47
N ASP A 254 -9.28 8.54 -3.23
CA ASP A 254 -10.54 9.14 -2.76
C ASP A 254 -10.51 10.61 -2.29
N ASN A 255 -9.41 11.35 -2.52
CA ASN A 255 -9.28 12.77 -2.11
C ASN A 255 -9.54 12.98 -0.60
N SER A 256 -9.20 11.99 0.22
CA SER A 256 -9.43 12.03 1.67
C SER A 256 -8.28 12.71 2.41
N CYS A 257 -8.63 13.42 3.47
CA CYS A 257 -7.68 14.10 4.36
C CYS A 257 -8.18 14.01 5.80
N ASP A 258 -7.29 14.33 6.75
CA ASP A 258 -7.64 14.41 8.16
C ASP A 258 -8.78 15.41 8.38
N HIS A 259 -9.88 14.95 8.95
CA HIS A 259 -11.12 15.73 9.10
C HIS A 259 -10.93 16.98 9.99
N ASN A 260 -9.91 17.03 10.84
CA ASN A 260 -9.64 18.19 11.71
C ASN A 260 -8.75 19.23 11.01
N SER A 261 -7.61 18.79 10.50
CA SER A 261 -6.52 19.63 10.02
C SER A 261 -6.53 19.86 8.51
N GLY A 262 -7.11 18.93 7.74
CA GLY A 262 -7.06 18.92 6.28
C GLY A 262 -5.82 18.26 5.68
N ALA A 263 -4.90 17.76 6.51
CA ALA A 263 -3.66 17.14 6.02
C ALA A 263 -3.95 15.78 5.33
N CYS A 264 -3.28 15.50 4.21
CA CYS A 264 -3.47 14.27 3.46
C CYS A 264 -2.81 13.09 4.18
N SER A 265 -3.54 12.45 5.09
CA SER A 265 -3.03 11.37 5.95
C SER A 265 -2.61 10.10 5.21
N GLN A 266 -3.15 9.88 4.01
CA GLN A 266 -2.81 8.76 3.12
C GLN A 266 -1.75 9.12 2.06
N GLY A 267 -1.04 10.23 2.24
CA GLY A 267 -0.04 10.72 1.29
C GLY A 267 -0.64 11.38 0.05
N CYS A 268 0.25 11.69 -0.90
CA CYS A 268 -0.09 12.42 -2.11
C CYS A 268 -0.18 11.51 -3.33
N LYS A 269 -1.02 11.91 -4.29
CA LYS A 269 -0.96 11.36 -5.64
C LYS A 269 0.44 11.58 -6.23
N LEU A 270 0.89 10.66 -7.08
CA LEU A 270 2.19 10.71 -7.74
C LEU A 270 2.41 12.08 -8.42
N GLY A 271 3.61 12.65 -8.26
CA GLY A 271 3.94 13.96 -8.79
C GLY A 271 3.56 15.14 -7.90
N TYR A 272 3.11 14.88 -6.66
CA TYR A 272 2.78 15.89 -5.66
C TYR A 272 3.44 15.60 -4.30
N SER A 273 3.66 16.67 -3.53
CA SER A 273 4.22 16.65 -2.17
C SER A 273 3.64 17.77 -1.30
N GLY A 274 4.03 17.76 -0.02
CA GLY A 274 3.49 18.66 1.00
C GLY A 274 2.47 17.95 1.90
N ASN A 275 2.19 18.53 3.07
CA ASN A 275 1.25 17.94 4.02
C ASN A 275 -0.20 17.97 3.52
N TYR A 276 -0.50 18.85 2.57
CA TYR A 276 -1.81 19.02 1.94
C TYR A 276 -1.74 18.69 0.44
N CYS A 277 -0.65 18.08 -0.03
CA CYS A 277 -0.37 17.77 -1.44
C CYS A 277 -0.50 19.00 -2.37
N GLU A 278 -0.16 20.16 -1.84
CA GLU A 278 -0.30 21.47 -2.46
C GLU A 278 0.79 21.78 -3.50
N SER A 279 1.90 21.05 -3.45
CA SER A 279 3.06 21.31 -4.30
C SER A 279 3.25 20.21 -5.32
N GLU A 280 3.45 20.59 -6.59
CA GLU A 280 3.97 19.68 -7.60
C GLU A 280 5.41 19.27 -7.27
N CYS A 281 5.86 18.11 -7.75
CA CYS A 281 7.26 17.74 -7.57
C CYS A 281 8.19 18.76 -8.24
N PRO A 282 9.24 19.20 -7.54
CA PRO A 282 10.27 20.04 -8.14
C PRO A 282 10.92 19.36 -9.35
N ASP A 283 11.44 20.18 -10.27
CA ASP A 283 12.29 19.72 -11.36
C ASP A 283 13.39 18.81 -10.81
N SER A 284 13.72 17.74 -11.55
CA SER A 284 14.62 16.64 -11.17
C SER A 284 14.09 15.61 -10.15
N THR A 285 12.82 15.70 -9.71
CA THR A 285 12.20 14.69 -8.83
C THR A 285 10.86 14.17 -9.34
N TYR A 286 10.50 12.95 -8.94
CA TYR A 286 9.25 12.32 -9.37
C TYR A 286 8.70 11.31 -8.35
N GLY A 287 7.48 10.83 -8.60
CA GLY A 287 6.86 9.74 -7.88
C GLY A 287 6.13 10.16 -6.61
N GLU A 288 5.98 9.22 -5.68
CA GLU A 288 5.32 9.44 -4.39
C GLU A 288 6.20 10.31 -3.49
N GLY A 289 5.62 11.41 -3.00
CA GLY A 289 6.33 12.36 -2.12
C GLY A 289 7.59 12.96 -2.75
N CYS A 290 7.72 12.92 -4.08
CA CYS A 290 8.87 13.42 -4.83
C CYS A 290 10.21 12.81 -4.38
N THR A 291 10.16 11.54 -3.96
CA THR A 291 11.35 10.81 -3.47
C THR A 291 12.21 10.22 -4.58
N GLY A 292 11.64 9.99 -5.76
CA GLY A 292 12.36 9.57 -6.96
C GLY A 292 13.18 10.73 -7.54
N LYS A 293 14.38 10.43 -8.05
CA LYS A 293 15.26 11.41 -8.70
C LYS A 293 15.36 11.13 -10.19
N CYS A 294 15.19 12.15 -11.02
CA CYS A 294 15.43 12.04 -12.45
C CYS A 294 16.87 11.63 -12.73
N SER A 295 17.07 10.87 -13.81
CA SER A 295 18.39 10.42 -14.19
C SER A 295 19.26 11.58 -14.67
N VAL A 296 20.55 11.57 -14.30
CA VAL A 296 21.50 12.61 -14.73
C VAL A 296 21.82 12.57 -16.22
N THR A 297 21.37 11.52 -16.90
CA THR A 297 21.52 11.27 -18.33
C THR A 297 20.27 11.61 -19.13
N CYS A 298 19.20 12.11 -18.48
CA CYS A 298 18.09 12.72 -19.18
C CYS A 298 18.61 13.89 -20.04
N GLY A 299 18.14 13.97 -21.28
CA GLY A 299 18.43 15.07 -22.20
C GLY A 299 17.82 16.40 -21.72
N GLY A 300 18.27 17.48 -22.35
CA GLY A 300 17.74 18.83 -22.12
C GLY A 300 18.38 19.59 -20.96
N SER A 301 17.75 20.70 -20.56
CA SER A 301 18.19 21.49 -19.41
C SER A 301 17.68 20.90 -18.09
N GLN A 302 18.56 20.80 -17.09
CA GLN A 302 18.25 20.36 -15.71
C GLN A 302 17.84 18.88 -15.54
N ASN A 303 18.10 18.01 -16.51
CA ASN A 303 17.79 16.58 -16.43
C ASN A 303 16.31 16.33 -16.10
N ALA A 304 15.42 17.10 -16.72
CA ALA A 304 13.99 17.07 -16.42
C ALA A 304 13.36 15.73 -16.83
N CYS A 305 12.51 15.20 -15.95
CA CYS A 305 11.73 13.99 -16.20
C CYS A 305 10.28 14.19 -15.76
N ASP A 306 9.40 13.34 -16.25
CA ASP A 306 8.00 13.32 -15.87
C ASP A 306 7.88 13.08 -14.35
N ARG A 307 7.23 14.02 -13.67
CA ARG A 307 7.06 14.01 -12.21
C ARG A 307 6.25 12.83 -11.67
N VAL A 308 5.49 12.12 -12.49
CA VAL A 308 4.69 10.96 -12.08
C VAL A 308 5.54 9.70 -12.14
N ASN A 309 6.19 9.44 -13.28
CA ASN A 309 6.82 8.14 -13.55
C ASN A 309 8.34 8.19 -13.78
N GLY A 310 8.95 9.36 -13.83
CA GLY A 310 10.38 9.54 -13.98
C GLY A 310 10.93 9.43 -15.40
N THR A 311 10.07 9.34 -16.42
CA THR A 311 10.49 9.25 -17.83
C THR A 311 11.13 10.56 -18.29
N CYS A 312 12.31 10.51 -18.91
CA CYS A 312 13.01 11.70 -19.39
C CYS A 312 12.21 12.37 -20.50
N LEU A 313 11.95 13.69 -20.36
CA LEU A 313 11.04 14.41 -21.25
C LEU A 313 11.66 14.73 -22.62
N GLU A 314 12.98 14.92 -22.67
CA GLU A 314 13.74 15.22 -23.90
C GLU A 314 14.61 14.05 -24.37
N GLY A 315 14.23 12.81 -24.00
CA GLY A 315 15.01 11.62 -24.33
C GLY A 315 16.32 11.55 -23.55
N CYS A 316 17.32 10.85 -24.12
CA CYS A 316 18.59 10.56 -23.45
C CYS A 316 19.77 11.32 -24.04
N ASN A 317 20.73 11.66 -23.18
CA ASN A 317 22.05 12.09 -23.63
C ASN A 317 22.70 10.99 -24.49
N PRO A 318 23.54 11.34 -25.48
CA PRO A 318 24.20 10.37 -26.35
C PRO A 318 24.95 9.28 -25.55
N GLY A 319 24.75 8.02 -25.93
CA GLY A 319 25.32 6.88 -25.23
C GLY A 319 24.44 6.23 -24.16
N PHE A 320 23.20 6.71 -23.98
CA PHE A 320 22.23 6.16 -23.05
C PHE A 320 20.88 5.88 -23.73
N VAL A 321 20.09 4.96 -23.16
CA VAL A 321 18.80 4.49 -23.69
C VAL A 321 17.84 4.09 -22.58
N GLY A 322 16.57 3.88 -22.95
CA GLY A 322 15.47 3.54 -22.05
C GLY A 322 14.68 4.78 -21.63
N GLU A 323 13.46 4.60 -21.12
CA GLU A 323 12.56 5.71 -20.77
C GLU A 323 13.13 6.64 -19.70
N ARG A 324 14.01 6.13 -18.83
CA ARG A 324 14.69 6.90 -17.78
C ARG A 324 16.17 7.16 -18.06
N CYS A 325 16.69 6.74 -19.21
CA CYS A 325 18.09 6.91 -19.60
C CYS A 325 19.12 6.28 -18.64
N ASP A 326 18.70 5.31 -17.84
CA ASP A 326 19.54 4.62 -16.84
C ASP A 326 20.39 3.48 -17.44
N LEU A 327 20.27 3.24 -18.75
CA LEU A 327 20.98 2.17 -19.45
C LEU A 327 21.97 2.78 -20.43
N GLU A 328 23.21 2.30 -20.41
CA GLU A 328 24.20 2.60 -21.45
C GLU A 328 23.82 1.90 -22.77
N CYS A 329 24.30 2.43 -23.90
CA CYS A 329 24.16 1.74 -25.17
C CYS A 329 24.82 0.36 -25.12
N PRO A 330 24.23 -0.64 -25.80
CA PRO A 330 24.89 -1.92 -26.02
C PRO A 330 26.29 -1.73 -26.62
N PRO A 331 27.27 -2.62 -26.31
CA PRO A 331 28.67 -2.48 -26.73
C PRO A 331 28.90 -2.32 -28.25
N THR A 332 27.92 -2.71 -29.07
CA THR A 332 27.97 -2.67 -30.54
C THR A 332 27.30 -1.41 -31.13
N THR A 333 26.82 -0.49 -30.30
CA THR A 333 26.08 0.71 -30.71
C THR A 333 26.51 1.94 -29.92
N TYR A 334 26.31 3.13 -30.50
CA TYR A 334 26.69 4.38 -29.86
C TYR A 334 25.80 5.56 -30.30
N GLY A 335 26.00 6.71 -29.66
CA GLY A 335 25.39 7.98 -30.03
C GLY A 335 23.95 8.17 -29.51
N PRO A 336 23.19 9.12 -30.08
CA PRO A 336 21.82 9.39 -29.63
C PRO A 336 20.92 8.17 -29.89
N GLU A 337 20.15 7.79 -28.86
CA GLU A 337 19.23 6.64 -28.88
C GLU A 337 19.90 5.30 -29.27
N CYS A 338 21.24 5.21 -29.21
CA CYS A 338 22.02 4.04 -29.63
C CYS A 338 21.75 3.61 -31.09
N LEU A 339 21.39 4.56 -31.97
CA LEU A 339 21.02 4.26 -33.35
C LEU A 339 22.21 4.08 -34.29
N LYS A 340 23.44 4.39 -33.85
CA LYS A 340 24.66 4.20 -34.66
C LYS A 340 25.34 2.90 -34.30
N ASN A 341 25.75 2.11 -35.29
CA ASN A 341 26.51 0.88 -35.06
C ASN A 341 28.01 1.17 -34.99
N CYS A 342 28.71 0.46 -34.11
CA CYS A 342 30.17 0.45 -34.11
C CYS A 342 30.72 -0.02 -35.46
N SER A 343 31.91 0.47 -35.82
CA SER A 343 32.58 0.00 -37.03
C SER A 343 32.81 -1.52 -36.99
N THR A 344 32.62 -2.17 -38.13
CA THR A 344 32.83 -3.63 -38.26
C THR A 344 34.30 -4.03 -38.12
N THR A 345 35.21 -3.08 -38.19
CA THR A 345 36.67 -3.24 -38.08
C THR A 345 37.20 -2.82 -36.70
N CYS A 346 36.32 -2.43 -35.76
CA CYS A 346 36.70 -2.40 -34.34
C CYS A 346 36.94 -3.84 -33.85
N LYS A 347 37.97 -4.03 -33.04
CA LYS A 347 38.19 -5.32 -32.36
C LYS A 347 36.97 -5.71 -31.52
N GLU A 348 36.52 -6.94 -31.69
CA GLU A 348 35.31 -7.49 -31.05
C GLU A 348 34.00 -6.74 -31.39
N LYS A 349 34.03 -5.83 -32.37
CA LYS A 349 32.95 -4.89 -32.71
C LYS A 349 32.49 -4.01 -31.53
N VAL A 350 33.39 -3.76 -30.58
CA VAL A 350 33.11 -2.93 -29.40
C VAL A 350 33.61 -1.51 -29.63
N CYS A 351 32.75 -0.53 -29.36
CA CYS A 351 33.11 0.89 -29.38
C CYS A 351 32.53 1.65 -28.19
N HIS A 352 33.06 2.83 -27.95
CA HIS A 352 32.64 3.70 -26.86
C HIS A 352 31.23 4.22 -27.15
N HIS A 353 30.33 4.01 -26.18
CA HIS A 353 28.89 4.22 -26.32
C HIS A 353 28.49 5.67 -26.68
N THR A 354 29.29 6.68 -26.36
CA THR A 354 28.96 8.09 -26.69
C THR A 354 29.38 8.48 -28.11
N ASP A 355 30.61 8.17 -28.52
CA ASP A 355 31.26 8.77 -29.69
C ASP A 355 31.66 7.76 -30.78
N GLY A 356 31.55 6.46 -30.50
CA GLY A 356 31.82 5.40 -31.46
C GLY A 356 33.28 5.02 -31.62
N SER A 357 34.17 5.54 -30.76
CA SER A 357 35.60 5.21 -30.82
C SER A 357 35.88 3.75 -30.43
N CYS A 358 36.69 3.03 -31.19
CA CYS A 358 36.98 1.62 -30.94
C CYS A 358 37.88 1.47 -29.70
N VAL A 359 37.31 1.06 -28.57
CA VAL A 359 37.99 0.97 -27.27
C VAL A 359 39.10 -0.08 -27.23
N ASN A 360 38.94 -1.16 -28.00
CA ASN A 360 39.91 -2.25 -28.10
C ASN A 360 40.90 -2.05 -29.29
N GLY A 361 40.83 -0.91 -29.96
CA GLY A 361 41.59 -0.64 -31.18
C GLY A 361 41.01 -1.31 -32.43
N CYS A 362 41.78 -1.24 -33.53
CA CYS A 362 41.37 -1.74 -34.84
C CYS A 362 41.83 -3.18 -35.07
N GLU A 363 41.06 -3.91 -35.87
CA GLU A 363 41.53 -5.11 -36.55
C GLU A 363 42.75 -4.77 -37.44
N ASP A 364 43.64 -5.74 -37.64
CA ASP A 364 44.85 -5.54 -38.43
C ASP A 364 44.51 -5.07 -39.85
N GLY A 365 45.28 -4.10 -40.37
CA GLY A 365 45.01 -3.47 -41.66
C GLY A 365 44.14 -2.22 -41.62
N TYR A 366 43.66 -1.81 -40.45
CA TYR A 366 42.85 -0.61 -40.25
C TYR A 366 43.43 0.33 -39.19
N TRP A 367 43.12 1.63 -39.30
CA TRP A 367 43.55 2.66 -38.37
C TRP A 367 42.52 3.81 -38.25
N GLY A 368 42.76 4.73 -37.31
CA GLY A 368 41.84 5.81 -36.93
C GLY A 368 40.99 5.44 -35.71
N TRP A 369 40.34 6.44 -35.09
CA TRP A 369 39.61 6.21 -33.83
C TRP A 369 38.34 5.37 -34.00
N THR A 370 37.74 5.34 -35.20
CA THR A 370 36.60 4.47 -35.55
C THR A 370 37.00 3.33 -36.51
N CYS A 371 38.30 3.15 -36.79
CA CYS A 371 38.83 2.10 -37.67
C CYS A 371 38.26 2.10 -39.10
N GLU A 372 37.77 3.23 -39.58
CA GLU A 372 37.21 3.39 -40.93
C GLU A 372 38.28 3.50 -42.03
N SER A 373 39.54 3.74 -41.66
CA SER A 373 40.64 3.93 -42.63
C SER A 373 41.47 2.67 -42.79
N GLU A 374 41.63 2.20 -44.02
CA GLU A 374 42.52 1.08 -44.37
C GLU A 374 43.99 1.56 -44.41
N CYS A 375 44.93 0.64 -44.16
CA CYS A 375 46.34 0.92 -44.32
C CYS A 375 46.67 1.33 -45.76
N SER A 376 47.46 2.41 -45.88
CA SER A 376 47.94 2.86 -47.18
C SER A 376 48.93 1.87 -47.78
N ASN A 377 49.03 1.85 -49.12
CA ASN A 377 50.04 1.06 -49.82
C ASN A 377 51.44 1.32 -49.24
N GLY A 378 52.10 0.24 -48.79
CA GLY A 378 53.42 0.28 -48.17
C GLY A 378 53.43 0.06 -46.66
N THR A 379 52.27 -0.05 -46.00
CA THR A 379 52.14 -0.34 -44.57
C THR A 379 51.14 -1.46 -44.28
N PHE A 380 51.31 -2.20 -43.18
CA PHE A 380 50.43 -3.30 -42.79
C PHE A 380 50.40 -3.55 -41.27
N GLY A 381 49.49 -4.41 -40.82
CA GLY A 381 49.37 -4.88 -39.43
C GLY A 381 48.64 -3.90 -38.51
N PHE A 382 48.80 -4.08 -37.20
CA PHE A 382 48.15 -3.25 -36.18
C PHE A 382 48.53 -1.77 -36.34
N LEU A 383 47.51 -0.91 -36.44
CA LEU A 383 47.64 0.55 -36.63
C LEU A 383 48.53 0.97 -37.82
N CYS A 384 48.76 0.07 -38.78
CA CYS A 384 49.64 0.29 -39.94
C CYS A 384 51.09 0.64 -39.56
N GLU A 385 51.58 0.18 -38.41
CA GLU A 385 52.93 0.49 -37.91
C GLU A 385 54.04 -0.25 -38.68
N ASN A 386 53.73 -1.38 -39.32
CA ASN A 386 54.71 -2.16 -40.07
C ASN A 386 54.79 -1.67 -41.51
N ARG A 387 55.99 -1.70 -42.10
CA ARG A 387 56.22 -1.33 -43.51
C ARG A 387 56.34 -2.57 -44.37
N CYS A 388 55.72 -2.56 -45.56
CA CYS A 388 55.90 -3.63 -46.54
C CYS A 388 57.39 -3.82 -46.86
N SER A 389 57.79 -5.06 -47.11
CA SER A 389 59.14 -5.36 -47.58
C SER A 389 59.47 -4.56 -48.84
N GLU A 390 60.67 -3.98 -48.89
CA GLU A 390 61.16 -3.28 -50.09
C GLU A 390 61.27 -4.21 -51.30
N ASN A 391 61.23 -5.53 -51.07
CA ASN A 391 61.32 -6.56 -52.09
C ASN A 391 59.96 -7.00 -52.66
N CYS A 392 58.84 -6.46 -52.16
CA CYS A 392 57.55 -6.65 -52.81
C CYS A 392 57.52 -5.98 -54.19
N LYS A 393 56.96 -6.66 -55.20
CA LYS A 393 56.66 -6.04 -56.50
C LYS A 393 55.52 -5.01 -56.35
N GLY A 394 55.65 -3.88 -57.03
CA GLY A 394 54.65 -2.82 -57.03
C GLY A 394 54.87 -1.82 -58.15
N HIS A 395 53.95 -0.87 -58.31
CA HIS A 395 54.01 0.15 -59.34
C HIS A 395 54.72 1.41 -58.83
N ASN A 396 55.43 2.13 -59.71
CA ASN A 396 56.11 3.39 -59.41
C ASN A 396 57.06 3.33 -58.19
N ASN A 397 57.87 2.27 -58.06
CA ASN A 397 58.80 2.05 -56.95
C ASN A 397 58.17 1.96 -55.54
N ARG A 398 56.85 1.79 -55.42
CA ARG A 398 56.18 1.61 -54.13
C ARG A 398 55.85 0.14 -53.89
N SER A 399 56.41 -0.45 -52.83
CA SER A 399 56.07 -1.81 -52.40
C SER A 399 54.59 -1.92 -52.04
N VAL A 400 53.91 -2.93 -52.59
CA VAL A 400 52.51 -3.22 -52.31
C VAL A 400 52.44 -4.58 -51.60
N CYS A 401 51.86 -4.59 -50.42
CA CYS A 401 51.62 -5.79 -49.63
C CYS A 401 50.20 -5.77 -49.06
N ASP A 402 49.73 -6.94 -48.65
CA ASP A 402 48.46 -7.14 -47.96
C ASP A 402 48.44 -6.30 -46.67
N PRO A 403 47.42 -5.44 -46.47
CA PRO A 403 47.38 -4.53 -45.32
C PRO A 403 47.23 -5.26 -43.99
N ILE A 404 46.75 -6.51 -43.98
CA ILE A 404 46.57 -7.30 -42.76
C ILE A 404 47.89 -7.98 -42.37
N GLY A 405 48.38 -8.89 -43.21
CA GLY A 405 49.49 -9.79 -42.91
C GLY A 405 50.81 -9.45 -43.61
N GLY A 406 50.90 -8.36 -44.36
CA GLY A 406 52.15 -7.90 -44.98
C GLY A 406 52.65 -8.73 -46.16
N ALA A 407 51.85 -9.69 -46.65
CA ALA A 407 52.23 -10.55 -47.75
C ALA A 407 52.26 -9.78 -49.09
N CYS A 408 53.29 -9.97 -49.91
CA CYS A 408 53.44 -9.22 -51.16
C CYS A 408 52.43 -9.70 -52.22
N ILE A 409 51.41 -8.87 -52.50
CA ILE A 409 50.27 -9.21 -53.39
C ILE A 409 50.74 -9.50 -54.83
N ASN A 410 51.75 -8.77 -55.32
CA ASN A 410 52.28 -8.93 -56.68
C ASN A 410 53.51 -9.86 -56.76
N GLY A 411 53.79 -10.61 -55.69
CA GLY A 411 54.97 -11.44 -55.56
C GLY A 411 56.28 -10.67 -55.32
N CYS A 412 57.40 -11.38 -55.38
CA CYS A 412 58.73 -10.86 -55.02
C CYS A 412 59.51 -10.34 -56.22
N LYS A 413 60.34 -9.31 -55.98
CA LYS A 413 61.43 -8.92 -56.89
C LYS A 413 62.43 -10.07 -57.07
N ASP A 414 63.15 -10.07 -58.19
CA ASP A 414 64.03 -11.18 -58.56
C ASP A 414 65.09 -11.43 -57.48
N GLY A 415 65.29 -12.71 -57.11
CA GLY A 415 66.23 -13.13 -56.06
C GLY A 415 65.65 -13.19 -54.63
N TYR A 416 64.38 -12.82 -54.46
CA TYR A 416 63.66 -12.90 -53.17
C TYR A 416 62.47 -13.86 -53.24
N TRP A 417 62.12 -14.49 -52.12
CA TRP A 417 61.01 -15.44 -52.03
C TRP A 417 60.37 -15.46 -50.62
N GLY A 418 59.25 -16.18 -50.48
CA GLY A 418 58.42 -16.22 -49.25
C GLY A 418 57.26 -15.22 -49.28
N GLY A 419 56.31 -15.34 -48.34
CA GLY A 419 55.08 -14.52 -48.32
C GLY A 419 55.33 -13.01 -48.21
N MET A 420 56.34 -12.59 -47.44
CA MET A 420 56.75 -11.18 -47.28
C MET A 420 58.00 -10.80 -48.11
N CYS A 421 58.56 -11.71 -48.91
CA CYS A 421 59.77 -11.49 -49.73
C CYS A 421 61.04 -11.09 -48.94
N ASP A 422 61.15 -11.51 -47.68
CA ASP A 422 62.32 -11.21 -46.83
C ASP A 422 63.43 -12.27 -46.93
N SER A 423 63.16 -13.40 -47.58
CA SER A 423 64.18 -14.42 -47.82
C SER A 423 64.91 -14.13 -49.14
N SER A 424 66.24 -13.97 -49.09
CA SER A 424 67.08 -13.78 -50.28
C SER A 424 68.05 -14.95 -50.46
N THR A 425 68.37 -15.27 -51.72
CA THR A 425 69.55 -16.09 -52.02
C THR A 425 70.79 -15.22 -51.98
N TYR A 426 71.40 -15.01 -50.82
CA TYR A 426 72.79 -14.61 -50.82
C TYR A 426 73.60 -15.71 -51.49
N LYS A 427 74.29 -15.37 -52.60
CA LYS A 427 75.43 -16.13 -53.09
C LYS A 427 76.40 -16.29 -51.92
N THR A 428 76.38 -17.44 -51.24
CA THR A 428 77.58 -17.88 -50.56
C THR A 428 78.62 -18.05 -51.66
N GLY A 429 79.72 -17.31 -51.59
CA GLY A 429 80.88 -17.51 -52.46
C GLY A 429 81.58 -18.86 -52.19
N LEU A 430 80.81 -19.93 -52.04
CA LEU A 430 81.29 -21.30 -51.98
C LEU A 430 81.26 -21.84 -53.41
N SER A 431 82.36 -21.63 -54.13
CA SER A 431 82.66 -22.46 -55.29
C SER A 431 82.99 -23.86 -54.78
N PHE A 432 82.10 -24.82 -55.01
CA PHE A 432 82.39 -26.22 -54.70
C PHE A 432 83.26 -26.79 -55.82
N SER A 433 84.43 -27.33 -55.48
CA SER A 433 85.34 -27.98 -56.43
C SER A 433 85.38 -29.49 -56.18
N PHE A 434 85.11 -30.28 -57.21
CA PHE A 434 85.28 -31.73 -57.18
C PHE A 434 85.93 -32.18 -58.49
N ASN A 435 87.07 -32.89 -58.39
CA ASN A 435 87.89 -33.30 -59.54
C ASN A 435 88.21 -32.15 -60.53
N GLY A 436 88.54 -30.97 -60.00
CA GLY A 436 89.02 -29.84 -60.80
C GLY A 436 87.94 -29.11 -61.61
N ARG A 437 86.65 -29.40 -61.41
CA ARG A 437 85.53 -28.59 -61.92
C ARG A 437 84.87 -27.81 -60.79
N GLN A 438 84.51 -26.56 -61.08
CA GLN A 438 83.72 -25.71 -60.18
C GLN A 438 82.23 -25.90 -60.42
N TYR A 439 81.45 -25.91 -59.34
CA TYR A 439 79.99 -26.01 -59.35
C TYR A 439 79.40 -24.82 -58.59
N GLU A 440 78.35 -24.21 -59.15
CA GLU A 440 77.72 -23.00 -58.59
C GLU A 440 76.66 -23.29 -57.52
N ASP A 441 76.29 -24.56 -57.32
CA ASP A 441 75.35 -24.97 -56.27
C ASP A 441 75.63 -26.40 -55.75
N ALA A 442 75.15 -26.67 -54.53
CA ALA A 442 75.36 -27.95 -53.83
C ALA A 442 74.61 -29.14 -54.46
N PHE A 443 73.50 -28.90 -55.16
CA PHE A 443 72.71 -29.92 -55.83
C PHE A 443 73.47 -30.50 -57.03
N SER A 444 74.11 -29.62 -57.82
CA SER A 444 74.97 -29.96 -58.95
C SER A 444 76.22 -30.76 -58.54
N LEU A 445 76.80 -30.46 -57.36
CA LEU A 445 77.95 -31.21 -56.80
C LEU A 445 77.57 -32.63 -56.38
N ILE A 446 76.43 -32.80 -55.69
CA ILE A 446 75.94 -34.10 -55.20
C ILE A 446 75.62 -35.03 -56.37
N SER A 447 75.03 -34.51 -57.45
CA SER A 447 74.75 -35.27 -58.67
C SER A 447 76.02 -35.79 -59.35
N ALA A 448 77.10 -34.99 -59.39
CA ALA A 448 78.39 -35.40 -59.97
C ALA A 448 79.17 -36.41 -59.11
N ALA A 449 79.07 -36.33 -57.77
CA ALA A 449 79.73 -37.25 -56.84
C ALA A 449 79.09 -38.65 -56.82
N GLN A 450 77.77 -38.74 -57.03
CA GLN A 450 77.04 -40.01 -57.08
C GLN A 450 77.40 -40.89 -58.30
N THR A 451 77.86 -40.30 -59.40
CA THR A 451 78.32 -41.02 -60.60
C THR A 451 79.69 -41.71 -60.48
N ILE A 452 80.49 -41.40 -59.45
CA ILE A 452 81.88 -41.92 -59.29
C ILE A 452 82.01 -42.92 -58.13
N GLY A 453 80.90 -43.32 -57.51
CA GLY A 453 80.89 -44.46 -56.58
C GLY A 453 81.76 -44.29 -55.33
N VAL A 454 81.82 -43.07 -54.77
CA VAL A 454 82.45 -42.81 -53.47
C VAL A 454 81.37 -42.73 -52.40
N ALA A 455 81.41 -43.67 -51.46
CA ALA A 455 80.61 -43.64 -50.24
C ALA A 455 81.39 -43.00 -49.09
N ALA A 456 80.63 -42.45 -48.12
CA ALA A 456 81.04 -41.76 -46.89
C ALA A 456 81.44 -40.28 -47.08
N GLY A 457 81.15 -39.37 -46.15
CA GLY A 457 80.66 -39.48 -44.78
C GLY A 457 80.68 -38.07 -44.18
N ALA A 458 80.06 -37.90 -43.02
CA ALA A 458 79.91 -36.63 -42.31
C ALA A 458 81.18 -35.75 -42.32
N VAL A 459 81.04 -34.49 -42.73
CA VAL A 459 81.99 -33.42 -42.41
C VAL A 459 81.24 -32.39 -41.57
N ALA A 460 81.32 -32.58 -40.25
CA ALA A 460 81.02 -31.58 -39.26
C ALA A 460 82.33 -30.88 -38.88
N PHE A 461 82.40 -29.54 -38.91
CA PHE A 461 83.24 -28.62 -38.10
C PHE A 461 82.94 -27.19 -38.63
N GLY A 462 82.60 -26.15 -37.86
CA GLY A 462 82.47 -25.94 -36.42
C GLY A 462 81.58 -24.72 -36.13
N LEU A 463 80.96 -24.73 -34.93
CA LEU A 463 79.97 -23.79 -34.36
C LEU A 463 80.63 -22.52 -33.75
N PRO A 464 79.89 -21.48 -33.29
CA PRO A 464 78.96 -21.50 -32.13
C PRO A 464 77.51 -21.12 -32.50
N MET A 465 76.49 -21.90 -32.09
CA MET A 465 75.53 -21.58 -31.00
C MET A 465 74.92 -20.17 -31.09
N THR A 466 73.60 -19.96 -31.22
CA THR A 466 72.47 -20.59 -30.53
C THR A 466 71.20 -20.56 -31.39
N ALA A 467 70.53 -21.71 -31.56
CA ALA A 467 69.13 -21.77 -31.97
C ALA A 467 68.42 -22.71 -31.00
N SER A 468 67.61 -22.14 -30.13
CA SER A 468 66.72 -22.88 -29.23
C SER A 468 65.58 -23.48 -30.04
N LEU A 469 65.60 -24.79 -30.18
CA LEU A 469 64.49 -25.59 -30.66
C LEU A 469 63.62 -25.96 -29.45
N VAL A 470 62.42 -25.39 -29.36
CA VAL A 470 61.37 -25.87 -28.45
C VAL A 470 60.43 -26.74 -29.28
N LEU A 471 60.44 -28.04 -29.00
CA LEU A 471 59.43 -29.01 -29.42
C LEU A 471 58.22 -28.90 -28.49
N LEU A 472 57.00 -29.03 -29.03
CA LEU A 472 55.77 -29.64 -28.45
C LEU A 472 54.68 -29.51 -29.54
N SER A 473 54.39 -30.55 -30.32
CA SER A 473 53.36 -31.60 -30.11
C SER A 473 51.90 -31.15 -30.30
N GLY A 474 51.22 -31.72 -31.29
CA GLY A 474 49.77 -31.81 -31.40
C GLY A 474 49.38 -32.78 -32.55
N PRO A 475 48.47 -33.76 -32.34
CA PRO A 475 48.27 -34.89 -33.25
C PRO A 475 47.25 -34.61 -34.37
N VAL A 476 47.27 -35.56 -35.33
CA VAL A 476 46.40 -35.75 -36.50
C VAL A 476 44.92 -35.81 -36.14
#